data_AF-A0A5P2QQP5-F1
#
_entry.id   AF-A0A5P2QQP5-F1
#
_cell.length_a   1.000
_cell.length_b   1.000
_cell.length_c   1.000
_cell.angle_alpha   90.00
_cell.angle_beta   90.00
_cell.angle_gamma   90.00
#
_symmetry.space_group_name_H-M   'P 1'
#
loop_
_entity.id
_entity.type
_entity.pdbx_description
1 polymer ?
#
loop_
_entity_poly.entity_id
_entity_poly.type
_entity_poly.pdbx_seq_one_letter_code
_entity_poly.pdbx_strand_id
1 'polypeptide(L)' 'MNRLEYDDNGKLDEVVADGGMHLERISDGVWFLAGQRLDGSQVVVYLTGKVDLVEEWPAQTEGGGLNGE' A
#
# COMPACT_ATOMS: atom_id res chain seq x y z
N MET A 1 -13.84 4.57 4.95
CA MET A 1 -14.69 3.50 5.54
C MET A 1 -13.89 2.22 5.45
N ASN A 2 -13.74 1.50 6.56
CA ASN A 2 -13.04 0.22 6.56
C ASN A 2 -13.92 -0.87 5.96
N ARG A 3 -13.31 -1.76 5.17
CA ARG A 3 -14.02 -2.85 4.50
C ARG A 3 -13.12 -4.06 4.31
N LEU A 4 -13.73 -5.24 4.37
CA LEU A 4 -13.18 -6.49 3.86
C LEU A 4 -14.19 -7.06 2.87
N GLU A 5 -13.73 -7.44 1.70
CA GLU A 5 -14.53 -8.20 0.74
C GLU A 5 -13.89 -9.57 0.52
N TYR A 6 -14.74 -10.56 0.29
CA TYR A 6 -14.34 -11.93 0.03
C TYR A 6 -14.94 -12.36 -1.31
N ASP A 7 -14.19 -13.13 -2.10
CA ASP A 7 -14.64 -13.67 -3.36
C ASP A 7 -15.69 -14.78 -3.18
N ASP A 8 -16.25 -15.28 -4.28
CA ASP A 8 -17.23 -16.38 -4.29
C ASP A 8 -16.68 -17.70 -3.70
N ASN A 9 -15.37 -17.80 -3.53
CA ASN A 9 -14.69 -18.96 -2.93
C ASN A 9 -14.33 -18.73 -1.45
N GLY A 10 -14.75 -17.61 -0.86
CA GLY A 10 -14.45 -17.24 0.52
C GLY A 10 -13.00 -16.79 0.77
N LYS A 11 -12.24 -16.46 -0.28
CA LYS A 11 -10.90 -15.89 -0.17
C LYS A 11 -10.97 -14.37 -0.04
N LEU A 12 -10.00 -13.79 0.64
CA LEU A 12 -9.89 -12.33 0.77
C LEU A 12 -9.67 -11.71 -0.62
N ASP A 13 -10.52 -10.76 -1.00
CA ASP A 13 -10.50 -10.06 -2.28
C ASP A 13 -10.06 -8.60 -2.13
N GLU A 14 -10.62 -7.89 -1.14
CA GLU A 14 -10.31 -6.47 -0.92
C GLU A 14 -10.11 -6.14 0.57
N VAL A 15 -9.17 -5.23 0.83
CA VAL A 15 -8.94 -4.62 2.14
C VAL A 15 -8.90 -3.11 2.00
N VAL A 16 -9.76 -2.42 2.74
CA VAL A 16 -9.68 -0.96 2.93
C VAL A 16 -9.42 -0.66 4.40
N ALA A 17 -8.33 0.04 4.67
CA ALA A 17 -7.93 0.50 6.00
C ALA A 17 -7.71 2.01 6.01
N ASP A 18 -8.25 2.67 7.02
CA ASP A 18 -8.18 4.13 7.20
C ASP A 18 -6.97 4.59 8.02
N GLY A 19 -6.37 3.73 8.84
CA GLY A 19 -5.21 4.05 9.68
C GLY A 19 -3.85 3.90 8.98
N GLY A 20 -3.84 3.55 7.69
CA GLY A 20 -2.63 3.36 6.90
C GLY A 20 -2.15 1.92 6.82
N MET A 21 -1.17 1.70 5.94
CA MET A 21 -0.61 0.38 5.61
C MET A 21 0.91 0.41 5.68
N HIS A 22 1.51 -0.72 6.08
CA HIS A 22 2.93 -0.98 6.12
C HIS A 22 3.24 -2.21 5.26
N LEU A 23 4.17 -2.08 4.32
CA LEU A 23 4.63 -3.16 3.46
C LEU A 23 6.09 -3.49 3.79
N GLU A 24 6.38 -4.75 4.08
CA GLU A 24 7.72 -5.24 4.42
C GLU A 24 8.07 -6.53 3.68
N ARG A 25 9.34 -6.69 3.28
CA ARG A 25 9.90 -7.96 2.80
C ARG A 25 10.42 -8.76 3.99
N ILE A 26 9.85 -9.93 4.23
CA ILE A 26 10.24 -10.81 5.35
C ILE A 26 11.34 -11.79 4.93
N SER A 27 11.27 -12.32 3.71
CA SER A 27 12.29 -13.21 3.15
C SER A 27 12.30 -13.15 1.62
N ASP A 28 13.08 -14.00 0.98
CA ASP A 28 13.10 -14.05 -0.47
C ASP A 28 11.74 -14.49 -1.03
N GLY A 29 11.11 -13.61 -1.81
CA GLY A 29 9.78 -13.83 -2.37
C GLY A 29 8.62 -13.80 -1.36
N VAL A 30 8.81 -13.32 -0.13
CA VAL A 30 7.75 -13.24 0.88
C VAL A 30 7.61 -11.82 1.42
N TRP A 31 6.40 -11.28 1.36
CA TRP A 31 6.09 -9.91 1.75
C TRP A 31 4.83 -9.84 2.60
N PHE A 32 4.80 -8.89 3.53
CA PHE A 32 3.67 -8.65 4.42
C PHE A 32 3.14 -7.24 4.17
N LEU A 33 1.85 -7.14 3.91
CA LEU A 33 1.13 -5.88 3.93
C LEU A 33 0.24 -5.85 5.18
N ALA A 34 0.61 -5.06 6.17
CA ALA A 34 -0.08 -4.94 7.45
C ALA A 34 -0.76 -3.57 7.57
N GLY A 35 -2.01 -3.54 8.01
CA GLY A 35 -2.77 -2.31 8.25
C GLY A 35 -3.33 -2.28 9.65
N GLN A 36 -3.40 -1.08 10.23
CA GLN A 36 -4.17 -0.81 11.43
C GLN A 36 -5.37 0.05 11.05
N ARG A 37 -6.53 -0.28 11.62
CA ARG A 37 -7.75 0.50 11.49
C ARG A 37 -7.92 1.45 12.66
N LEU A 38 -8.68 2.53 12.46
CA LEU A 38 -9.00 3.49 13.53
C LEU A 38 -9.75 2.87 14.71
N ASP A 39 -10.48 1.77 14.49
CA ASP A 39 -11.14 1.00 15.54
C ASP A 39 -10.17 0.09 16.34
N GLY A 40 -8.89 0.10 15.98
CA GLY A 40 -7.84 -0.70 16.62
C GLY A 40 -7.67 -2.11 16.06
N SER A 41 -8.56 -2.59 15.19
CA SER A 41 -8.39 -3.88 14.54
C SER A 41 -7.25 -3.86 13.50
N GLN A 42 -6.69 -5.04 13.23
CA GLN A 42 -5.56 -5.21 12.31
C GLN A 42 -5.93 -6.12 11.15
N VAL A 43 -5.28 -5.88 10.02
CA VAL A 43 -5.37 -6.72 8.82
C VAL A 43 -3.96 -7.01 8.32
N VAL A 44 -3.73 -8.25 7.88
CA VAL A 44 -2.45 -8.68 7.33
C VAL A 44 -2.70 -9.49 6.06
N VAL A 45 -2.02 -9.11 4.99
CA VAL A 45 -2.01 -9.84 3.72
C VAL A 45 -0.64 -10.45 3.50
N TYR A 46 -0.61 -11.75 3.24
CA TYR A 46 0.59 -12.51 2.94
C TYR A 46 0.76 -12.62 1.42
N LEU A 47 1.83 -12.02 0.90
CA LEU A 47 2.13 -11.99 -0.53
C LEU A 47 3.33 -12.89 -0.81
N THR A 48 3.20 -13.76 -1.81
CA THR A 48 4.29 -14.60 -2.31
C THR A 48 4.64 -14.25 -3.74
N GLY A 49 5.94 -14.23 -4.04
CA GLY A 49 6.49 -13.95 -5.37
C GLY A 49 7.25 -12.64 -5.46
N LYS A 50 7.37 -12.13 -6.68
CA LYS A 50 8.11 -10.90 -6.98
C LYS A 50 7.22 -9.68 -6.71
N VAL A 51 7.72 -8.76 -5.90
CA VAL A 51 7.14 -7.43 -5.69
C VAL A 51 8.23 -6.41 -6.01
N ASP A 52 7.93 -5.48 -6.92
CA ASP A 52 8.82 -4.38 -7.27
C ASP A 52 8.35 -3.13 -6.51
N LEU A 53 9.20 -2.61 -5.61
CA LEU A 53 8.96 -1.34 -4.95
C LEU A 53 9.47 -0.21 -5.84
N VAL A 54 8.67 0.84 -5.98
CA VAL A 54 9.05 2.06 -6.67
C VAL A 54 9.03 3.22 -5.69
N GLU A 55 9.98 4.13 -5.81
CA GLU A 55 9.97 5.37 -5.06
C GLU A 55 8.94 6.32 -5.68
N GLU A 56 8.15 6.97 -4.83
CA GLU A 56 7.33 8.11 -5.23
C GLU A 56 8.19 9.38 -5.21
N TRP A 57 8.15 10.14 -6.28
CA TRP A 57 8.87 11.41 -6.41
C TRP A 57 7.85 12.56 -6.51
N PRO A 58 8.10 13.71 -5.89
CA PRO A 58 7.24 14.88 -6.06
C PRO A 58 7.11 15.26 -7.54
N ALA A 59 5.92 15.70 -7.94
CA ALA A 59 5.73 16.26 -9.28
C ALA A 59 6.67 17.45 -9.48
N GLN A 60 7.58 17.36 -10.46
CA GLN A 60 8.35 18.52 -10.89
C GLN A 60 7.41 19.45 -11.66
N THR A 61 7.03 20.57 -11.06
CA THR A 61 6.40 21.65 -11.82
C THR A 61 7.44 22.25 -12.75
N GLU A 62 7.28 22.06 -14.06
CA GLU A 62 7.99 22.86 -15.06
C GLU A 62 7.67 24.34 -14.81
N GLY A 63 8.60 25.08 -14.22
CA GLY A 63 8.35 26.48 -13.84
C GLY A 63 9.55 27.30 -13.39
N GLY A 64 10.77 26.77 -13.48
CA GLY A 64 12.00 27.54 -13.29
C GLY A 64 12.55 28.10 -14.60
N GLY A 65 11.67 28.61 -15.46
CA GLY A 65 12.06 29.28 -16.70
C GLY A 65 12.69 30.62 -16.39
N LEU A 66 13.96 30.76 -16.75
CA LEU A 66 14.73 32.00 -16.78
C LEU A 66 13.89 33.14 -17.40
N ASN A 67 13.65 34.22 -16.65
CA ASN A 67 13.64 35.63 -17.09
C ASN A 67 12.89 36.51 -16.07
N GLY A 68 13.58 37.51 -15.54
CA GLY A 68 13.03 38.56 -14.70
C GLY A 68 14.16 39.34 -14.05
N GLU A 69 14.61 40.36 -14.77
CA GLU A 69 15.61 41.41 -14.47
C GLU A 69 15.94 41.70 -13.00
#